data_AF-A0A4Q7CKT5-F1
#
_entry.id   AF-A0A4Q7CKT5-F1
#
_cell.length_a   1.000
_cell.length_b   1.000
_cell.length_c   1.000
_cell.angle_alpha   90.00
_cell.angle_beta   90.00
_cell.angle_gamma   90.00
#
_symmetry.space_group_name_H-M   'P 1'
#
loop_
_entity.id
_entity.type
_entity.pdbx_description
1 polymer ?
#
loop_
_entity_poly.entity_id
_entity_poly.type
_entity_poly.pdbx_seq_one_letter_code
_entity_poly.pdbx_strand_id
1 'polypeptide(L)'
;FIDRFSRYYTPAIMLFSALVIIVPPLLFSQPWETWIYRGLTLLLIGCPCALVISTPAAITSALAAATKRGALIKGGAALEQLGTVNT
;
A
#
# COMPACT_ATOMS: atom_id res chain seq x y z
N PHE A 1 -8.77 -6.77 4.20
CA PHE A 1 -7.65 -6.02 4.85
C PHE A 1 -7.13 -4.79 4.09
N ILE A 2 -7.05 -4.84 2.75
CA ILE A 2 -6.41 -3.82 1.89
C ILE A 2 -7.00 -2.40 2.04
N ASP A 3 -8.33 -2.26 2.14
CA ASP A 3 -8.99 -0.95 2.28
C ASP A 3 -8.61 -0.21 3.57
N ARG A 4 -8.39 -0.95 4.66
CA ARG A 4 -7.98 -0.37 5.94
C ARG A 4 -6.49 0.01 5.93
N PHE A 5 -5.66 -0.78 5.25
CA PHE A 5 -4.22 -0.53 5.12
C PHE A 5 -3.96 0.67 4.18
N SER A 6 -4.62 0.73 3.03
CA SER A 6 -4.51 1.83 2.07
C SER A 6 -4.97 3.16 2.67
N ARG A 7 -6.04 3.15 3.47
CA ARG A 7 -6.54 4.34 4.16
C ARG A 7 -5.57 4.91 5.20
N TYR A 8 -4.67 4.10 5.76
CA TYR A 8 -3.66 4.58 6.72
C TYR A 8 -2.32 4.90 6.06
N TYR A 9 -1.92 4.11 5.07
CA TYR A 9 -0.64 4.24 4.38
C TYR A 9 -0.56 5.50 3.50
N THR A 10 -1.63 5.81 2.77
CA THR A 10 -1.71 6.99 1.89
C THR A 10 -1.52 8.31 2.65
N PRO A 11 -2.26 8.58 3.76
CA PRO A 11 -2.04 9.80 4.52
C PRO A 11 -0.70 9.80 5.27
N ALA A 12 -0.20 8.65 5.73
CA ALA A 12 1.08 8.57 6.42
C ALA A 12 2.24 9.02 5.52
N ILE A 13 2.30 8.54 4.27
CA ILE A 13 3.37 8.90 3.32
C ILE A 13 3.25 10.34 2.82
N MET A 14 2.03 10.85 2.63
CA MET A 14 1.82 12.27 2.33
C MET A 14 2.33 13.15 3.47
N LEU A 15 2.02 12.81 4.72
CA LEU A 15 2.47 13.56 5.89
C LEU A 15 4.01 13.50 6.02
N PHE A 16 4.60 12.32 5.81
CA PHE A 16 6.05 12.13 5.85
C PHE A 16 6.77 12.95 4.77
N SER A 17 6.26 12.92 3.53
CA SER A 17 6.83 13.70 2.44
C SER A 17 6.69 15.21 2.68
N ALA A 18 5.54 15.67 3.16
CA ALA A 18 5.33 17.08 3.54
C ALA A 18 6.31 17.52 4.65
N LEU A 19 6.52 16.68 5.67
CA LEU A 19 7.52 16.91 6.71
C LEU A 19 8.94 17.01 6.12
N VAL A 20 9.32 16.09 5.24
CA VAL A 20 10.65 16.11 4.60
C VAL A 20 10.83 17.29 3.64
N ILE A 21 9.76 17.83 3.07
CA ILE A 21 9.82 19.06 2.26
C ILE A 21 10.00 20.30 3.15
N ILE A 22 9.41 20.34 4.35
CA ILE A 22 9.38 21.53 5.22
C ILE A 22 10.55 21.58 6.22
N VAL A 23 10.95 20.45 6.80
CA VAL A 23 11.99 20.35 7.84
C VAL A 23 13.37 20.88 7.39
N PRO A 24 13.91 20.48 6.23
CA PRO A 24 15.24 20.90 5.79
C PRO A 24 15.37 22.37 5.37
N PRO A 25 14.44 23.00 4.63
CA PRO A 25 14.56 24.43 4.33
C PRO A 25 14.45 25.30 5.59
N LEU A 26 13.73 24.84 6.64
CA LEU A 26 13.60 25.57 7.90
C LEU A 26 14.82 25.44 8.82
N LEU A 27 15.52 24.29 8.82
CA LEU A 27 16.66 24.03 9.70
C LEU A 27 18.03 24.29 9.06
N PHE A 28 18.18 24.16 7.74
CA PHE A 28 19.49 24.20 7.06
C PHE A 28 19.67 25.34 6.05
N SER A 29 18.67 26.20 5.83
CA SER A 29 18.74 27.33 4.89
C SER A 29 19.26 26.95 3.49
N GLN A 30 18.97 25.71 3.08
CA GLN A 30 19.42 25.12 1.81
C GLN A 30 18.47 25.50 0.66
N PRO A 31 18.95 25.46 -0.60
CA PRO A 31 18.14 25.81 -1.76
C PRO A 31 16.87 24.95 -1.85
N TRP A 32 15.72 25.62 -1.90
CA TRP A 32 14.38 25.01 -1.95
C TRP A 32 14.24 24.04 -3.12
N GLU A 33 14.89 24.33 -4.25
CA GLU A 33 14.82 23.53 -5.47
C GLU A 33 15.30 22.08 -5.23
N THR A 34 16.44 21.90 -4.55
CA THR A 34 17.01 20.57 -4.32
C THR A 34 16.16 19.72 -3.37
N TRP A 35 15.54 20.34 -2.37
CA TRP A 35 14.72 19.64 -1.39
C TRP A 35 13.31 19.34 -1.89
N ILE A 36 12.75 20.19 -2.76
CA ILE A 36 11.52 19.87 -3.49
C ILE A 36 11.76 18.64 -4.39
N TYR A 37 12.87 18.61 -5.13
CA TYR A 37 13.25 17.44 -5.95
C TYR A 37 13.43 16.17 -5.11
N ARG A 38 14.08 16.26 -3.94
CA ARG A 38 14.25 15.13 -3.00
C ARG A 38 12.94 14.68 -2.35
N GLY A 39 12.05 15.61 -2.01
CA GLY A 39 10.72 15.33 -1.46
C GLY A 39 9.81 14.63 -2.46
N LEU A 40 9.81 15.08 -3.72
CA LEU A 40 9.08 14.45 -4.83
C LEU A 40 9.64 13.05 -5.15
N THR A 41 10.96 12.86 -5.14
CA THR A 41 11.55 11.53 -5.33
C THR A 41 11.22 10.58 -4.18
N LEU A 42 11.17 11.06 -2.93
CA LEU A 42 10.67 10.28 -1.80
C LEU A 42 9.19 9.90 -1.94
N LEU A 43 8.35 10.81 -2.44
CA LEU A 43 6.95 10.52 -2.72
C LEU A 43 6.81 9.45 -3.82
N LEU A 44 7.65 9.53 -4.86
CA LEU A 44 7.71 8.56 -5.95
C LEU A 44 8.14 7.17 -5.46
N ILE A 45 9.19 7.11 -4.63
CA ILE A 45 9.65 5.85 -3.99
C ILE A 45 8.58 5.29 -3.06
N GLY A 46 7.83 6.16 -2.38
CA GLY A 46 6.75 5.78 -1.47
C GLY A 46 5.48 5.26 -2.16
N CYS A 47 5.36 5.37 -3.48
CA CYS A 47 4.12 5.02 -4.18
C CYS A 47 3.82 3.50 -4.02
N PRO A 48 2.71 3.10 -3.37
CA PRO A 48 2.44 1.70 -3.01
C PRO A 48 1.92 0.86 -4.19
N CYS A 49 2.34 1.16 -5.43
CA CYS A 49 1.84 0.55 -6.66
C CYS A 49 1.88 -0.99 -6.62
N ALA A 50 2.97 -1.56 -6.10
CA ALA A 50 3.12 -3.00 -5.95
C ALA A 50 2.17 -3.60 -4.90
N LEU A 51 1.93 -2.87 -3.81
CA LEU A 51 1.09 -3.33 -2.70
C LEU A 51 -0.38 -3.45 -3.13
N VAL A 52 -0.89 -2.45 -3.87
CA VAL A 52 -2.29 -2.43 -4.32
C VAL A 52 -2.60 -3.58 -5.28
N ILE A 53 -1.67 -3.89 -6.20
CA ILE A 53 -1.85 -4.96 -7.19
C ILE A 53 -1.69 -6.36 -6.56
N SER A 54 -0.88 -6.48 -5.51
CA SER A 54 -0.60 -7.78 -4.86
C SER A 54 -1.85 -8.45 -4.26
N THR A 55 -2.79 -7.67 -3.71
CA THR A 55 -3.97 -8.22 -3.02
C THR A 55 -5.02 -8.85 -3.94
N PRO A 56 -5.51 -8.21 -5.03
CA PRO A 56 -6.40 -8.87 -5.97
C PRO A 56 -5.71 -10.02 -6.72
N ALA A 57 -4.41 -9.91 -7.01
CA ALA A 57 -3.63 -10.97 -7.64
C ALA A 57 -3.53 -12.23 -6.74
N ALA A 58 -3.29 -12.05 -5.44
CA ALA A 58 -3.29 -13.15 -4.48
C ALA A 58 -4.68 -13.79 -4.33
N ILE A 59 -5.75 -12.99 -4.22
CA ILE A 59 -7.13 -13.49 -4.07
C ILE A 59 -7.56 -14.28 -5.30
N THR A 60 -7.31 -13.77 -6.50
CA THR A 60 -7.67 -14.46 -7.76
C THR A 60 -6.89 -15.77 -7.92
N SER A 61 -5.60 -15.79 -7.58
CA SER A 61 -4.78 -17.01 -7.60
C SER A 61 -5.29 -18.07 -6.62
N ALA A 62 -5.65 -17.66 -5.41
CA ALA A 62 -6.17 -18.55 -4.39
C ALA A 62 -7.58 -19.08 -4.73
N LEU A 63 -8.46 -18.25 -5.29
CA LEU A 63 -9.75 -18.67 -5.82
C LEU A 63 -9.58 -19.70 -6.95
N ALA A 64 -8.66 -19.45 -7.90
CA ALA A 64 -8.38 -20.39 -8.98
C ALA A 64 -7.86 -21.75 -8.46
N ALA A 65 -6.99 -21.74 -7.45
CA ALA A 65 -6.48 -22.95 -6.82
C ALA A 65 -7.58 -23.76 -6.09
N ALA A 66 -8.52 -23.08 -5.43
CA ALA A 66 -9.65 -23.73 -4.77
C ALA A 66 -10.66 -24.32 -5.76
N THR A 67 -10.95 -23.61 -6.85
CA THR A 67 -11.83 -24.12 -7.93
C THR A 67 -11.23 -25.38 -8.56
N LYS A 68 -9.90 -25.44 -8.76
CA LYS A 68 -9.23 -26.67 -9.24
C LYS A 68 -9.39 -27.87 -8.31
N ARG A 69 -9.69 -27.65 -7.03
CA ARG A 69 -9.95 -28.68 -6.01
C ARG A 69 -11.45 -28.95 -5.80
N GLY A 70 -12.32 -28.39 -6.64
CA GLY A 70 -13.77 -28.58 -6.57
C GLY A 70 -14.48 -27.68 -5.55
N ALA A 71 -13.79 -26.71 -4.94
CA ALA A 71 -14.38 -25.76 -4.00
C ALA A 71 -14.73 -24.44 -4.70
N LEU A 72 -16.02 -24.10 -4.74
CA LEU A 72 -16.50 -22.82 -5.27
C LEU A 72 -16.65 -21.81 -4.12
N ILE A 73 -15.72 -20.88 -4.00
CA ILE A 73 -15.78 -19.81 -2.99
C ILE A 73 -16.41 -18.57 -3.62
N LYS A 74 -17.58 -18.17 -3.11
CA LYS A 74 -18.37 -17.04 -3.62
C LYS A 74 -17.79 -15.71 -3.13
N GLY A 75 -16.66 -15.30 -3.71
CA GLY A 75 -16.01 -14.01 -3.51
C GLY A 75 -14.77 -14.03 -2.60
N GLY A 76 -13.94 -12.98 -2.69
CA GLY A 76 -12.69 -12.87 -1.93
C GLY A 76 -12.87 -12.75 -0.41
N ALA A 77 -14.00 -12.20 0.06
CA ALA A 77 -14.30 -12.07 1.49
C ALA A 77 -14.48 -13.44 2.17
N ALA A 78 -15.10 -14.40 1.48
CA ALA A 78 -15.25 -15.77 1.99
C ALA A 78 -13.88 -16.49 2.07
N LEU A 79 -12.99 -16.22 1.12
CA LEU A 79 -11.61 -16.71 1.15
C LEU A 79 -10.80 -16.10 2.31
N GLU A 80 -10.92 -14.78 2.55
CA GLU A 80 -10.29 -14.11 3.71
C GLU A 80 -10.80 -14.71 5.03
N GLN A 81 -12.11 -14.96 5.16
CA GLN A 81 -12.68 -15.57 6.37
C GLN A 81 -12.18 -17.00 6.60
N LEU A 82 -12.13 -17.84 5.55
CA LEU A 82 -11.58 -19.20 5.63
C LEU A 82 -10.13 -19.21 6.12
N GLY A 83 -9.31 -18.23 5.71
CA GLY A 83 -7.93 -18.10 6.19
C GLY A 83 -7.79 -17.76 7.68
N THR A 84 -8.87 -17.32 8.33
CA THR A 84 -8.89 -16.98 9.77
C THR A 84 -9.56 -18.04 10.65
N VAL A 85 -10.15 -19.08 10.06
CA VAL A 85 -10.75 -20.20 10.80
C VAL A 85 -9.64 -21.15 11.24
N ASN A 86 -9.59 -21.45 12.54
CA ASN A 86 -8.55 -22.28 13.16
C ASN A 86 -9.16 -23.45 13.95
N THR A 87 -10.29 -23.98 13.47
CA THR A 87 -11.08 -25.04 14.12
C THR A 87 -11.54 -26.07 13.13
#